data_AF-A0A957CP69-F1
#
_entry.id   AF-A0A957CP69-F1
#
_cell.length_a   1.000
_cell.length_b   1.000
_cell.length_c   1.000
_cell.angle_alpha   90.00
_cell.angle_beta   90.00
_cell.angle_gamma   90.00
#
_symmetry.space_group_name_H-M   'P 1'
#
loop_
_entity.id
_entity.type
_entity.pdbx_description
1 polymer ?
#
loop_
_entity_poly.entity_id
_entity_poly.type
_entity_poly.pdbx_seq_one_letter_code
_entity_poly.pdbx_strand_id
1 'polypeptide(L)'
;MTEQSLSIQVVEQKEVEFYGDQVIAVRMQDGRVYVPVRPICDLLGVSWASQRNRINRDAVLSDETCNISVFVMNTQGKGQHRDMLCLPLDFVSGFLFGINA
;
A
#
# COMPACT_ATOMS: atom_id res chain seq x y z
N MET A 1 17.16 -18.87 -17.90
CA MET A 1 15.77 -18.60 -17.49
C MET A 1 15.54 -17.11 -17.68
N THR A 2 14.53 -16.74 -18.47
CA THR A 2 14.16 -15.34 -18.74
C THR A 2 13.30 -14.87 -17.56
N GLU A 3 13.90 -14.17 -16.60
CA GLU A 3 13.13 -13.35 -15.66
C GLU A 3 12.55 -12.19 -16.47
N GLN A 4 11.35 -12.41 -17.00
CA GLN A 4 10.53 -11.33 -17.55
C GLN A 4 10.29 -10.36 -16.40
N SER A 5 10.93 -9.20 -16.52
CA SER A 5 10.63 -8.02 -15.71
C SER A 5 9.17 -7.64 -15.99
N LEU A 6 8.23 -8.23 -15.25
CA LEU A 6 6.84 -7.81 -15.26
C LEU A 6 6.84 -6.41 -14.63
N SER A 7 6.80 -5.39 -15.47
CA SER A 7 6.37 -4.06 -15.06
C SER A 7 4.90 -4.20 -14.63
N ILE A 8 4.67 -4.46 -13.35
CA ILE A 8 3.35 -4.50 -12.74
C ILE A 8 2.81 -3.07 -12.85
N GLN A 9 2.03 -2.81 -13.90
CA GLN A 9 1.46 -1.50 -14.16
C GLN A 9 0.15 -1.36 -13.40
N VAL A 10 -0.04 -0.20 -12.80
CA VAL A 10 -1.30 0.20 -12.20
C VAL A 10 -2.34 0.25 -13.31
N VAL A 11 -3.37 -0.58 -13.22
CA VAL A 11 -4.50 -0.59 -14.15
C VAL A 11 -5.53 0.44 -13.74
N GLU A 12 -5.81 0.51 -12.44
CA GLU A 12 -6.85 1.36 -11.90
C GLU A 12 -6.45 1.85 -10.52
N GLN A 13 -6.70 3.12 -10.23
CA GLN A 13 -6.64 3.66 -8.88
C GLN A 13 -8.03 4.14 -8.47
N LYS A 14 -8.46 3.81 -7.26
CA LYS A 14 -9.76 4.17 -6.74
C LYS A 14 -9.68 4.53 -5.27
N GLU A 15 -10.34 5.61 -4.90
CA GLU A 15 -10.55 5.97 -3.51
C GLU A 15 -11.66 5.08 -2.95
N VAL A 16 -11.34 4.31 -1.93
CA VAL A 16 -12.27 3.42 -1.23
C VAL A 16 -12.36 3.85 0.22
N GLU A 17 -13.56 3.76 0.79
CA GLU A 17 -13.76 4.04 2.20
C GLU A 17 -13.22 2.87 3.04
N PHE A 18 -12.25 3.15 3.90
CA PHE A 18 -11.66 2.19 4.82
C PHE A 18 -11.64 2.79 6.23
N TYR A 19 -12.28 2.09 7.17
CA TYR A 19 -12.33 2.50 8.58
C TYR A 19 -12.87 3.93 8.83
N GLY A 20 -13.78 4.40 7.96
CA GLY A 20 -14.39 5.73 8.04
C GLY A 20 -13.62 6.86 7.35
N ASP A 21 -12.57 6.54 6.59
CA ASP A 21 -11.79 7.52 5.81
C ASP A 21 -11.52 7.02 4.38
N GLN A 22 -11.00 7.88 3.51
CA GLN A 22 -10.78 7.55 2.11
C GLN A 22 -9.33 7.12 1.88
N VAL A 23 -9.13 5.86 1.50
CA VAL A 23 -7.81 5.32 1.14
C VAL A 23 -7.75 5.02 -0.35
N ILE A 24 -6.58 5.26 -0.95
CA ILE A 24 -6.37 5.02 -2.38
C ILE A 24 -6.00 3.56 -2.57
N ALA A 25 -6.91 2.74 -3.09
CA ALA A 25 -6.63 1.38 -3.51
C ALA A 25 -6.18 1.37 -4.97
N VAL A 26 -5.15 0.59 -5.28
CA VAL A 26 -4.59 0.46 -6.62
C VAL A 26 -4.73 -0.98 -7.10
N ARG A 27 -5.37 -1.18 -8.23
CA ARG A 27 -5.49 -2.48 -8.88
C ARG A 27 -4.39 -2.63 -9.92
N MET A 28 -3.63 -3.70 -9.81
CA MET A 28 -2.56 -4.05 -10.75
C MET A 28 -3.08 -4.94 -11.90
N GLN A 29 -2.27 -5.08 -12.96
CA GLN A 29 -2.60 -5.92 -14.13
C GLN A 29 -2.83 -7.40 -13.79
N ASP A 30 -2.22 -7.89 -12.71
CA ASP A 30 -2.44 -9.25 -12.19
C ASP A 30 -3.85 -9.44 -11.60
N GLY A 31 -4.66 -8.37 -11.53
CA GLY A 31 -5.99 -8.37 -10.94
C GLY A 31 -5.99 -8.18 -9.41
N ARG A 32 -4.83 -8.27 -8.77
CA ARG A 32 -4.63 -8.01 -7.34
C ARG A 32 -4.80 -6.53 -6.99
N VAL A 33 -5.38 -6.29 -5.82
CA VAL A 33 -5.56 -4.95 -5.25
C VAL A 33 -4.48 -4.73 -4.19
N TYR A 34 -3.81 -3.60 -4.31
CA TYR A 34 -2.79 -3.13 -3.39
C TYR A 34 -3.30 -1.90 -2.66
N VAL A 35 -3.03 -1.84 -1.37
CA VAL A 35 -3.46 -0.74 -0.50
C VAL A 35 -2.22 -0.12 0.14
N PRO A 36 -2.05 1.22 0.09
CA PRO A 36 -0.96 1.90 0.76
C PRO A 36 -1.07 1.70 2.27
N VAL A 37 0.03 1.28 2.88
CA VAL A 37 0.05 0.96 4.32
C VAL A 37 0.07 2.24 5.17
N ARG A 38 0.62 3.33 4.64
CA ARG A 38 0.70 4.61 5.33
C ARG A 38 -0.66 5.15 5.80
N PRO A 39 -1.71 5.27 4.95
CA PRO A 39 -3.02 5.70 5.42
C PRO A 39 -3.67 4.69 6.38
N ILE A 40 -3.49 3.38 6.21
CA ILE A 40 -3.96 2.37 7.19
C ILE A 40 -3.35 2.66 8.56
N CYS A 41 -2.05 2.97 8.59
CA CYS A 41 -1.34 3.29 9.80
C CYS A 41 -1.86 4.57 10.48
N ASP A 42 -2.17 5.59 9.68
CA ASP A 42 -2.76 6.85 10.13
C ASP A 42 -4.15 6.62 10.75
N LEU A 43 -4.97 5.80 10.08
CA LEU A 43 -6.32 5.45 10.53
C LEU A 43 -6.35 4.68 11.85
N LEU A 44 -5.40 3.78 12.03
CA LEU A 44 -5.25 3.04 13.28
C LEU A 44 -4.61 3.88 14.39
N GLY A 45 -4.12 5.08 14.08
CA GLY A 45 -3.39 5.93 15.02
C GLY A 45 -2.05 5.34 15.44
N VAL A 46 -1.45 4.47 14.63
CA VAL A 46 -0.16 3.83 14.93
C VAL A 46 0.98 4.48 14.15
N SER A 47 2.21 4.35 14.66
CA SER A 47 3.37 4.99 14.05
C SER A 47 3.83 4.29 12.76
N TRP A 48 3.72 4.99 11.62
CA TRP A 48 4.17 4.49 10.30
C TRP A 48 5.63 4.04 10.30
N ALA A 49 6.52 4.80 10.93
CA ALA A 49 7.94 4.46 10.99
C ALA A 49 8.19 3.11 11.67
N SER A 50 7.47 2.82 12.76
CA SER A 50 7.56 1.56 13.49
C SER A 50 7.02 0.40 12.65
N GLN A 51 5.88 0.59 11.99
CA GLN A 51 5.30 -0.43 11.12
C GLN A 51 6.15 -0.70 9.88
N ARG A 52 6.69 0.33 9.24
CA ARG A 52 7.63 0.19 8.11
C ARG A 52 8.86 -0.62 8.50
N ASN A 53 9.44 -0.34 9.67
CA ASN A 53 10.59 -1.10 10.14
C ASN A 53 10.23 -2.57 10.41
N ARG A 54 9.01 -2.84 10.91
CA ARG A 54 8.51 -4.19 11.12
C ARG A 54 8.30 -4.95 9.81
N ILE A 55 7.64 -4.32 8.84
CA ILE A 55 7.48 -4.85 7.48
C ILE A 55 8.83 -5.22 6.89
N ASN A 56 9.82 -4.33 7.02
CA ASN A 56 11.16 -4.57 6.47
C ASN A 56 11.92 -5.70 7.20
N ARG A 57 11.61 -5.95 8.47
CA ARG A 57 12.17 -7.09 9.24
C ARG A 57 11.49 -8.42 8.92
N ASP A 58 10.26 -8.37 8.41
CA ASP A 58 9.47 -9.55 8.12
C ASP A 58 9.78 -10.00 6.68
N ALA A 59 10.30 -11.22 6.54
CA ALA A 59 10.74 -11.72 5.23
C ALA A 59 9.59 -11.87 4.23
N VAL A 60 8.36 -12.08 4.71
CA VAL A 60 7.18 -12.23 3.86
C VAL A 60 6.64 -10.86 3.49
N LEU A 61 6.41 -9.99 4.48
CA LEU A 61 5.88 -8.65 4.18
C LEU A 61 6.86 -7.82 3.37
N SER A 62 8.17 -7.89 3.65
CA SER A 62 9.15 -7.11 2.88
C SER A 62 9.23 -7.54 1.41
N ASP A 63 8.96 -8.81 1.09
CA ASP A 63 8.94 -9.32 -0.28
C ASP A 63 7.62 -8.96 -0.99
N GLU A 64 6.50 -9.06 -0.27
CA GLU A 64 5.16 -8.74 -0.78
C GLU A 64 4.89 -7.23 -0.91
N THR A 65 5.59 -6.40 -0.13
CA THR A 65 5.44 -4.94 -0.23
C THR A 65 6.05 -4.39 -1.49
N CYS A 66 5.24 -3.61 -2.22
CA CYS A 66 5.67 -2.98 -3.45
C CYS A 66 5.55 -1.46 -3.31
N ASN A 67 6.56 -0.74 -3.81
CA ASN A 67 6.50 0.72 -3.87
C ASN A 67 5.75 1.14 -5.13
N ILE A 68 4.49 1.54 -4.98
CA ILE A 68 3.61 1.91 -6.08
C ILE A 68 3.52 3.42 -6.16
N SER A 69 3.75 3.97 -7.35
CA SER A 69 3.49 5.38 -7.60
C SER A 69 1.99 5.60 -7.71
N VAL A 70 1.40 6.22 -6.68
CA VAL A 70 -0.03 6.55 -6.64
C VAL A 70 -0.22 8.03 -6.91
N PHE A 71 -1.20 8.38 -7.74
CA PHE A 71 -1.50 9.78 -8.02
C PHE A 71 -2.33 10.35 -6.88
N VAL A 72 -1.75 11.27 -6.12
CA VAL A 72 -2.43 11.94 -5.01
C VAL A 72 -2.63 13.42 -5.33
N MET A 73 -3.84 13.91 -5.10
CA MET A 73 -4.09 15.36 -5.11
C MET A 73 -3.68 15.93 -3.76
N ASN A 74 -2.80 16.93 -3.79
CA ASN A 74 -2.49 17.68 -2.58
C ASN A 74 -3.58 18.72 -2.27
N THR A 75 -3.55 19.26 -1.06
CA THR A 75 -4.44 20.35 -0.60
C THR A 75 -4.39 21.62 -1.44
N GLN A 76 -3.42 21.75 -2.34
CA GLN A 76 -3.26 22.88 -3.26
C GLN A 76 -3.80 22.56 -4.68
N GLY A 77 -4.52 21.44 -4.85
CA GLY A 77 -5.07 21.02 -6.14
C GLY A 77 -4.02 20.57 -7.16
N LYS A 78 -2.75 20.41 -6.75
CA LYS A 78 -1.72 19.82 -7.61
C LYS A 78 -1.69 18.31 -7.41
N GLY A 79 -2.06 17.61 -8.46
CA GLY A 79 -1.86 16.17 -8.56
C GLY A 79 -0.39 15.83 -8.72
N GLN A 80 0.11 14.92 -7.90
CA GLN A 80 1.50 14.50 -7.91
C GLN A 80 1.58 13.00 -7.65
N HIS A 81 2.37 12.30 -8.46
CA HIS A 81 2.70 10.91 -8.19
C HIS A 81 3.57 10.85 -6.94
N ARG A 82 3.17 10.04 -5.98
CA ARG A 82 3.96 9.72 -4.80
C ARG A 82 4.17 8.23 -4.74
N ASP A 83 5.42 7.83 -4.62
CA ASP A 83 5.78 6.45 -4.38
C ASP A 83 5.41 6.11 -2.93
N MET A 84 4.35 5.33 -2.79
CA MET A 84 3.87 4.84 -1.50
C MET A 84 4.12 3.35 -1.38
N LEU A 85 4.47 2.92 -0.18
CA LEU A 85 4.60 1.52 0.13
C LEU A 85 3.20 0.92 0.24
N CYS A 86 2.90 0.00 -0.65
CA CYS A 86 1.62 -0.66 -0.78
C CYS A 86 1.76 -2.15 -0.52
N LEU A 87 0.74 -2.71 0.11
CA LEU A 87 0.65 -4.12 0.44
C LEU A 87 -0.59 -4.70 -0.24
N PRO A 88 -0.51 -5.92 -0.81
CA PRO A 88 -1.67 -6.60 -1.35
C PRO A 88 -2.74 -6.80 -0.27
N LEU A 89 -4.01 -6.64 -0.65
CA LEU A 89 -5.16 -6.69 0.27
C LEU A 89 -5.20 -7.99 1.10
N ASP A 90 -4.76 -9.10 0.51
CA ASP A 90 -4.68 -10.40 1.18
C ASP A 90 -3.78 -10.34 2.43
N PHE A 91 -2.63 -9.65 2.30
CA PHE A 91 -1.63 -9.49 3.35
C PHE A 91 -1.94 -8.34 4.30
N VAL A 92 -2.82 -7.39 3.92
CA VAL A 92 -3.29 -6.32 4.82
C VAL A 92 -3.92 -6.92 6.07
N SER A 93 -4.71 -7.98 5.93
CA SER A 93 -5.30 -8.69 7.07
C SER A 93 -4.23 -9.25 8.01
N GLY A 94 -3.22 -9.96 7.47
CA GLY A 94 -2.10 -10.50 8.24
C GLY A 94 -1.25 -9.42 8.92
N PHE A 95 -1.03 -8.29 8.23
CA PHE A 95 -0.37 -7.13 8.79
C PHE A 95 -1.17 -6.53 9.96
N LEU A 96 -2.50 -6.39 9.83
CA LEU A 96 -3.39 -5.90 10.89
C LEU A 96 -3.36 -6.82 12.11
N PHE A 97 -3.43 -8.14 11.93
CA PHE A 97 -3.24 -9.10 13.03
C PHE A 97 -1.86 -8.98 13.68
N GLY A 98 -0.85 -8.66 12.86
CA GLY A 98 0.49 -8.37 13.33
C GLY A 98 0.52 -7.18 14.28
N ILE A 99 -0.21 -6.10 14.00
CA ILE A 99 -0.33 -4.91 14.86
C ILE A 99 -1.02 -5.31 16.18
N ASN A 100 -0.26 -5.92 17.08
CA ASN A 100 -0.63 -6.11 18.47
C ASN A 100 -0.62 -4.71 19.12
N ALA A 101 -1.75 -4.34 19.71
CA ALA A 101 -1.92 -3.13 20.51
C ALA A 101 -1.16 -3.23 21.84
#